data_AF-A0A357SXL9-F1
#
_entry.id   AF-A0A357SXL9-F1
#
_cell.length_a   1.000
_cell.length_b   1.000
_cell.length_c   1.000
_cell.angle_alpha   90.00
_cell.angle_beta   90.00
_cell.angle_gamma   90.00
#
_symmetry.space_group_name_H-M   'P 1'
#
loop_
_entity.id
_entity.type
_entity.pdbx_description
1 polymer ?
#
loop_
_entity_poly.entity_id
_entity_poly.type
_entity_poly.pdbx_seq_one_letter_code
_entity_poly.pdbx_strand_id
1 'polypeptide(L)'
;QPTIGVITNVGVTHLELLGTQKAIAETKAELIQSLPSMGTAVLNGDDLFVANMAALFPGESFYYSLDAQHVATEILPDLYAVEVKTGEDEEKVRVNGKWGEFCFALPLLGRHNIANALAASLVGLVLGATPKEVARGLKKVKMVEKRLRRLEFDGLTILD
;
A
#
# COMPACT_ATOMS: atom_id res chain seq x y z
N GLN A 1 -21.83 -5.16 -1.22
CA GLN A 1 -21.22 -4.21 -0.26
C GLN A 1 -19.79 -4.65 -0.01
N PRO A 2 -18.78 -3.79 -0.17
CA PRO A 2 -17.40 -4.17 0.13
C PRO A 2 -17.24 -4.42 1.64
N THR A 3 -16.48 -5.45 2.00
CA THR A 3 -16.16 -5.78 3.40
C THR A 3 -14.75 -5.35 3.79
N ILE A 4 -13.90 -5.00 2.82
CA ILE A 4 -12.56 -4.47 3.02
C ILE A 4 -12.40 -3.18 2.24
N GLY A 5 -11.96 -2.11 2.91
CA GLY A 5 -11.62 -0.82 2.29
C GLY A 5 -10.12 -0.58 2.39
N VAL A 6 -9.51 -0.10 1.30
CA VAL A 6 -8.07 0.17 1.24
C VAL A 6 -7.87 1.63 0.84
N ILE A 7 -7.14 2.39 1.65
CA ILE A 7 -6.71 3.75 1.29
C ILE A 7 -5.19 3.79 1.27
N THR A 8 -4.62 4.12 0.11
CA THR A 8 -3.18 4.01 -0.12
C THR A 8 -2.40 5.30 0.14
N ASN A 9 -3.02 6.45 -0.11
CA ASN A 9 -2.45 7.79 0.13
C ASN A 9 -3.52 8.88 0.01
N VAL A 10 -3.22 10.05 0.55
CA VAL A 10 -3.88 11.32 0.25
C VAL A 10 -2.86 12.26 -0.40
N GLY A 11 -2.68 12.12 -1.71
CA GLY A 11 -1.88 13.04 -2.51
C GLY A 11 -2.55 14.40 -2.74
N VAL A 12 -1.74 15.43 -3.02
CA VAL A 12 -2.20 16.71 -3.58
C VAL A 12 -2.39 16.53 -5.08
N THR A 13 -3.62 16.20 -5.50
CA THR A 13 -3.99 16.17 -6.93
C THR A 13 -5.19 17.07 -7.12
N HIS A 14 -5.11 18.01 -8.07
CA HIS A 14 -6.15 18.99 -8.38
C HIS A 14 -6.61 19.86 -7.19
N LEU A 15 -5.69 20.70 -6.66
CA LEU A 15 -6.04 21.81 -5.74
C LEU A 15 -7.20 22.68 -6.27
N GLU A 16 -7.38 22.73 -7.59
CA GLU A 16 -8.43 23.49 -8.26
C GLU A 16 -9.84 22.88 -8.16
N LEU A 17 -9.99 21.56 -7.90
CA LEU A 17 -11.30 20.85 -7.95
C LEU A 17 -11.82 20.37 -6.59
N LEU A 18 -10.96 20.19 -5.58
CA LEU A 18 -11.35 19.64 -4.26
C LEU A 18 -10.97 20.56 -3.07
N GLY A 19 -10.35 21.71 -3.32
CA GLY A 19 -9.90 22.60 -2.26
C GLY A 19 -8.63 22.09 -1.56
N THR A 20 -8.68 21.89 -0.24
CA THR A 20 -7.49 21.54 0.57
C THR A 20 -7.23 20.03 0.59
N GLN A 21 -5.99 19.60 0.87
CA GLN A 21 -5.65 18.18 1.08
C GLN A 21 -6.52 17.50 2.14
N LYS A 22 -6.99 18.28 3.14
CA LYS A 22 -7.94 17.82 4.16
C LYS A 22 -9.30 17.42 3.55
N ALA A 23 -9.83 18.20 2.61
CA ALA A 23 -11.09 17.87 1.94
C ALA A 23 -10.97 16.59 1.07
N ILE A 24 -9.81 16.38 0.43
CA ILE A 24 -9.50 15.14 -0.28
C ILE A 24 -9.48 13.95 0.72
N ALA A 25 -8.86 14.13 1.88
CA ALA A 25 -8.84 13.12 2.94
C ALA A 25 -10.27 12.78 3.43
N GLU A 26 -11.09 13.80 3.72
CA GLU A 26 -12.48 13.63 4.16
C GLU A 26 -13.30 12.85 3.14
N THR A 27 -13.20 13.19 1.85
CA THR A 27 -13.91 12.48 0.78
C THR A 27 -13.45 11.02 0.67
N LYS A 28 -12.14 10.76 0.74
CA LYS A 28 -11.60 9.39 0.73
C LYS A 28 -12.03 8.58 1.95
N ALA A 29 -12.18 9.24 3.11
CA ALA A 29 -12.60 8.60 4.34
C ALA A 29 -14.06 8.11 4.30
N GLU A 30 -14.91 8.61 3.40
CA GLU A 30 -16.27 8.09 3.19
C GLU A 30 -16.27 6.60 2.86
N LEU A 31 -15.26 6.12 2.10
CA LEU A 31 -15.09 4.68 1.85
C LEU A 31 -14.99 3.90 3.17
N ILE A 32 -14.13 4.36 4.07
CA ILE A 32 -13.85 3.70 5.34
C ILE A 32 -15.06 3.78 6.29
N GLN A 33 -15.75 4.92 6.32
CA GLN A 33 -16.98 5.10 7.10
C GLN A 33 -18.14 4.25 6.58
N SER A 34 -18.17 3.93 5.29
CA SER A 34 -19.22 3.12 4.66
C SER A 34 -19.05 1.60 4.89
N LEU A 35 -17.91 1.17 5.45
CA LEU A 35 -17.67 -0.23 5.74
C LEU A 35 -18.62 -0.73 6.83
N PRO A 36 -19.07 -2.00 6.76
CA PRO A 36 -19.85 -2.60 7.84
C PRO A 36 -19.00 -2.66 9.12
N SER A 37 -19.63 -2.70 10.30
CA SER A 37 -18.93 -2.75 11.59
C SER A 37 -17.98 -3.94 11.75
N MET A 38 -18.25 -5.04 11.04
CA MET A 38 -17.39 -6.24 10.97
C MET A 38 -16.45 -6.25 9.76
N GLY A 39 -16.35 -5.12 9.05
CA GLY A 39 -15.44 -4.94 7.92
C GLY A 39 -14.01 -4.68 8.38
N THR A 40 -13.12 -4.50 7.40
CA THR A 40 -11.70 -4.22 7.64
C THR A 40 -11.24 -3.00 6.86
N ALA A 41 -10.52 -2.11 7.54
CA ALA A 41 -9.78 -1.02 6.90
C ALA A 41 -8.30 -1.40 6.77
N VAL A 42 -7.73 -1.20 5.58
CA VAL A 42 -6.29 -1.31 5.31
C VAL A 42 -5.77 0.07 4.98
N LEU A 43 -4.89 0.58 5.85
CA LEU A 43 -4.49 1.98 5.86
C LEU A 43 -2.97 2.10 5.72
N ASN A 44 -2.53 3.09 4.95
CA ASN A 44 -1.13 3.47 4.88
C ASN A 44 -0.69 4.15 6.18
N GLY A 45 0.21 3.52 6.93
CA GLY A 45 0.82 4.05 8.15
C GLY A 45 1.85 5.15 7.91
N ASP A 46 2.31 5.34 6.66
CA ASP A 46 3.27 6.39 6.29
C ASP A 46 2.58 7.74 5.97
N ASP A 47 1.23 7.76 5.89
CA ASP A 47 0.45 8.95 5.55
C ASP A 47 -0.49 9.32 6.71
N LEU A 48 -0.25 10.47 7.33
CA LEU A 48 -0.98 10.91 8.52
C LEU A 48 -2.50 11.06 8.27
N PHE A 49 -2.91 11.54 7.09
CA PHE A 49 -4.33 11.67 6.78
C PHE A 49 -4.99 10.31 6.68
N VAL A 50 -4.33 9.37 6.01
CA VAL A 50 -4.82 8.00 5.85
C VAL A 50 -4.87 7.29 7.20
N ALA A 51 -3.80 7.38 7.98
CA ALA A 51 -3.71 6.68 9.24
C ALA A 51 -4.79 7.13 10.23
N ASN A 52 -5.10 8.42 10.28
CA ASN A 52 -6.15 8.97 11.14
C ASN A 52 -7.56 8.52 10.75
N MET A 53 -7.77 7.93 9.56
CA MET A 53 -9.09 7.43 9.13
C MET A 53 -9.57 6.24 9.98
N ALA A 54 -8.67 5.54 10.67
CA ALA A 54 -9.07 4.46 11.59
C ALA A 54 -10.00 4.95 12.71
N ALA A 55 -9.84 6.19 13.17
CA ALA A 55 -10.70 6.79 14.19
C ALA A 55 -12.16 6.97 13.70
N LEU A 56 -12.39 6.92 12.39
CA LEU A 56 -13.70 7.07 11.76
C LEU A 56 -14.41 5.73 11.53
N PHE A 57 -13.77 4.61 11.88
CA PHE A 57 -14.28 3.26 11.63
C PHE A 57 -14.24 2.41 12.90
N PRO A 58 -15.39 1.88 13.36
CA PRO A 58 -15.44 1.09 14.59
C PRO A 58 -14.94 -0.35 14.42
N GLY A 59 -14.71 -0.82 13.18
CA GLY A 59 -14.21 -2.16 12.90
C GLY A 59 -12.68 -2.27 12.97
N GLU A 60 -12.14 -3.38 12.48
CA GLU A 60 -10.70 -3.64 12.57
C GLU A 60 -9.94 -2.84 11.50
N SER A 61 -8.90 -2.11 11.93
CA SER A 61 -8.01 -1.38 11.05
C SER A 61 -6.61 -1.97 11.13
N PHE A 62 -6.00 -2.21 9.97
CA PHE A 62 -4.63 -2.69 9.85
C PHE A 62 -3.78 -1.68 9.08
N TYR A 63 -2.53 -1.54 9.51
CA TYR A 63 -1.59 -0.59 8.93
C TYR A 63 -0.47 -1.28 8.19
N TYR A 64 -0.07 -0.70 7.06
CA TYR A 64 1.16 -1.07 6.38
C TYR A 64 2.13 0.11 6.27
N SER A 65 3.43 -0.16 6.15
CA SER A 65 4.45 0.89 6.05
C SER A 65 5.67 0.46 5.25
N LEU A 66 6.28 1.40 4.54
CA LEU A 66 7.57 1.19 3.88
C LEU A 66 8.76 1.32 4.83
N ASP A 67 8.57 1.93 5.99
CA ASP A 67 9.61 2.15 7.00
C ASP A 67 8.98 2.30 8.39
N ALA A 68 9.01 1.22 9.16
CA ALA A 68 8.44 1.20 10.51
C ALA A 68 9.12 2.17 11.49
N GLN A 69 10.28 2.76 11.16
CA GLN A 69 10.95 3.76 12.00
C GLN A 69 10.37 5.17 11.80
N HIS A 70 9.71 5.42 10.67
CA HIS A 70 9.22 6.75 10.27
C HIS A 70 7.73 6.72 9.90
N VAL A 71 6.94 6.03 10.72
CA VAL A 71 5.48 5.96 10.57
C VAL A 71 4.83 7.24 11.07
N ALA A 72 3.71 7.61 10.45
CA ALA A 72 2.89 8.75 10.86
C ALA A 72 2.09 8.47 12.15
N THR A 73 2.01 7.22 12.56
CA THR A 73 1.33 6.76 13.79
C THR A 73 2.32 6.39 14.88
N GLU A 74 1.93 6.52 16.14
CA GLU A 74 2.69 5.94 17.26
C GLU A 74 2.54 4.41 17.35
N ILE A 75 1.68 3.82 16.50
CA ILE A 75 1.40 2.38 16.44
C ILE A 75 2.38 1.73 15.46
N LEU A 76 2.97 0.60 15.88
CA LEU A 76 3.76 -0.24 14.98
C LEU A 76 2.85 -0.84 13.89
N PRO A 77 3.18 -0.70 12.59
CA PRO A 77 2.35 -1.26 11.52
C PRO A 77 2.25 -2.78 11.58
N ASP A 78 1.11 -3.32 11.13
CA ASP A 78 0.86 -4.76 11.08
C ASP A 78 1.70 -5.48 10.01
N LEU A 79 2.14 -4.76 8.97
CA LEU A 79 3.06 -5.25 7.95
C LEU A 79 3.96 -4.11 7.45
N TYR A 80 5.27 -4.29 7.53
CA TYR A 80 6.20 -3.25 7.11
C TYR A 80 7.43 -3.81 6.41
N ALA A 81 7.99 -3.01 5.49
CA ALA A 81 9.26 -3.34 4.86
C ALA A 81 10.41 -3.16 5.87
N VAL A 82 11.32 -4.13 5.87
CA VAL A 82 12.56 -4.12 6.65
C VAL A 82 13.76 -3.88 5.76
N GLU A 83 13.72 -4.37 4.53
CA GLU A 83 14.79 -4.23 3.56
C GLU A 83 14.22 -4.25 2.15
N VAL A 84 14.71 -3.36 1.31
CA VAL A 84 14.38 -3.29 -0.12
C VAL A 84 15.68 -3.37 -0.91
N LYS A 85 15.74 -4.32 -1.84
CA LYS A 85 16.82 -4.43 -2.83
C LYS A 85 16.24 -4.25 -4.22
N THR A 86 16.58 -3.12 -4.83
CA THR A 86 16.20 -2.81 -6.20
C THR A 86 17.13 -3.53 -7.17
N GLY A 87 16.56 -4.44 -7.96
CA GLY A 87 17.21 -5.06 -9.10
C GLY A 87 16.94 -4.29 -10.38
N GLU A 88 17.30 -4.89 -11.51
CA GLU A 88 17.10 -4.28 -12.83
C GLU A 88 15.62 -4.21 -13.24
N ASP A 89 14.86 -5.28 -12.97
CA ASP A 89 13.46 -5.42 -13.38
C ASP A 89 12.51 -5.77 -12.23
N GLU A 90 13.04 -5.97 -11.02
CA GLU A 90 12.25 -6.35 -9.85
C GLU A 90 12.77 -5.73 -8.56
N GLU A 91 11.85 -5.50 -7.63
CA GLU A 91 12.15 -5.19 -6.23
C GLU A 91 12.12 -6.47 -5.41
N LYS A 92 13.16 -6.73 -4.63
CA LYS A 92 13.16 -7.78 -3.60
C LYS A 92 12.96 -7.14 -2.25
N VAL A 93 11.85 -7.48 -1.61
CA VAL A 93 11.43 -6.85 -0.36
C VAL A 93 11.35 -7.90 0.72
N ARG A 94 12.03 -7.64 1.84
CA ARG A 94 11.87 -8.36 3.09
C ARG A 94 10.93 -7.56 3.98
N VAL A 95 9.91 -8.21 4.50
CA VAL A 95 8.88 -7.60 5.34
C VAL A 95 8.76 -8.33 6.67
N ASN A 96 8.27 -7.63 7.68
CA ASN A 96 7.97 -8.18 9.00
C ASN A 96 6.64 -7.60 9.51
N GLY A 97 6.11 -8.16 10.59
CA GLY A 97 4.85 -7.72 11.21
C GLY A 97 4.07 -8.86 11.84
N LYS A 98 2.74 -8.69 11.94
CA LYS A 98 1.80 -9.59 12.64
C LYS A 98 1.79 -11.03 12.11
N TRP A 99 2.18 -11.25 10.86
CA TRP A 99 2.25 -12.58 10.22
C TRP A 99 3.68 -13.15 10.14
N GLY A 100 4.63 -12.55 10.85
CA GLY A 100 6.03 -12.94 10.83
C GLY A 100 6.80 -12.43 9.62
N GLU A 101 8.10 -12.73 9.60
CA GLU A 101 8.99 -12.29 8.53
C GLU A 101 8.81 -13.14 7.26
N PHE A 102 8.74 -12.47 6.10
CA PHE A 102 8.83 -13.14 4.80
C PHE A 102 9.42 -12.21 3.73
N CYS A 103 9.74 -12.79 2.57
CA CYS A 103 10.25 -12.05 1.42
C CYS A 103 9.34 -12.22 0.21
N PHE A 104 9.24 -11.19 -0.62
CA PHE A 104 8.65 -11.29 -1.95
C PHE A 104 9.50 -10.58 -3.01
N ALA A 105 9.30 -10.99 -4.26
CA ALA A 105 9.81 -10.30 -5.43
C ALA A 105 8.65 -9.64 -6.16
N LEU A 106 8.82 -8.39 -6.55
CA LEU A 106 7.81 -7.59 -7.24
C LEU A 106 8.38 -7.16 -8.60
N PRO A 107 7.85 -7.66 -9.73
CA PRO A 107 8.30 -7.29 -11.08
C PRO A 107 7.76 -5.91 -11.51
N LEU A 108 7.82 -4.94 -10.59
CA LEU A 108 7.46 -3.54 -10.76
C LEU A 108 8.42 -2.71 -9.92
N LEU A 109 9.08 -1.76 -10.55
CA LEU A 109 10.06 -0.91 -9.88
C LEU A 109 9.38 0.25 -9.13
N GLY A 110 10.06 0.71 -8.09
CA GLY A 110 9.75 1.97 -7.42
C GLY A 110 8.96 1.82 -6.13
N ARG A 111 9.26 2.74 -5.21
CA ARG A 111 8.75 2.77 -3.83
C ARG A 111 7.21 2.73 -3.72
N HIS A 112 6.49 3.40 -4.62
CA HIS A 112 5.02 3.39 -4.63
C HIS A 112 4.44 2.02 -5.01
N ASN A 113 5.11 1.26 -5.88
CA ASN A 113 4.69 -0.10 -6.20
C ASN A 113 4.93 -1.05 -5.03
N ILE A 114 6.01 -0.84 -4.27
CA ILE A 114 6.23 -1.57 -3.01
C ILE A 114 5.12 -1.26 -2.00
N ALA A 115 4.75 0.02 -1.81
CA ALA A 115 3.63 0.39 -0.93
C ALA A 115 2.32 -0.28 -1.35
N ASN A 116 2.01 -0.29 -2.65
CA ASN A 116 0.83 -0.97 -3.18
C ASN A 116 0.89 -2.49 -2.94
N ALA A 117 2.08 -3.10 -3.08
CA ALA A 117 2.29 -4.52 -2.81
C ALA A 117 2.10 -4.85 -1.32
N LEU A 118 2.52 -3.96 -0.40
CA LEU A 118 2.27 -4.11 1.04
C LEU A 118 0.79 -4.02 1.36
N ALA A 119 0.07 -3.04 0.79
CA ALA A 119 -1.38 -2.91 0.95
C ALA A 119 -2.10 -4.18 0.48
N ALA A 120 -1.77 -4.68 -0.72
CA ALA A 120 -2.34 -5.90 -1.27
C ALA A 120 -1.98 -7.15 -0.45
N SER A 121 -0.74 -7.21 0.07
CA SER A 121 -0.30 -8.28 0.97
C SER A 121 -1.15 -8.33 2.23
N LEU A 122 -1.38 -7.18 2.86
CA LEU A 122 -2.18 -7.06 4.07
C LEU A 122 -3.61 -7.58 3.83
N VAL A 123 -4.24 -7.18 2.72
CA VAL A 123 -5.56 -7.70 2.31
C VAL A 123 -5.55 -9.22 2.18
N GLY A 124 -4.55 -9.78 1.49
CA GLY A 124 -4.43 -11.24 1.33
C GLY A 124 -4.25 -11.97 2.67
N LEU A 125 -3.40 -11.45 3.54
CA LEU A 125 -3.11 -12.02 4.86
C LEU A 125 -4.33 -11.97 5.79
N VAL A 126 -5.08 -10.86 5.78
CA VAL A 126 -6.34 -10.70 6.53
C VAL A 126 -7.39 -11.72 6.05
N LEU A 127 -7.44 -11.99 4.74
CA LEU A 127 -8.31 -13.00 4.14
C LEU A 127 -7.83 -14.44 4.35
N GLY A 128 -6.72 -14.65 5.07
CA GLY A 128 -6.19 -15.96 5.42
C GLY A 128 -5.21 -16.57 4.40
N ALA A 129 -4.76 -15.81 3.40
CA ALA A 129 -3.66 -16.26 2.55
C ALA A 129 -2.37 -16.38 3.38
N THR A 130 -1.58 -17.40 3.10
CA THR A 130 -0.27 -17.57 3.76
C THR A 130 0.77 -16.59 3.18
N PRO A 131 1.84 -16.25 3.94
CA PRO A 131 2.94 -15.44 3.41
C PRO A 131 3.53 -15.98 2.10
N LYS A 132 3.58 -17.31 1.95
CA LYS A 132 4.04 -17.99 0.74
C LYS A 132 3.11 -17.75 -0.45
N GLU A 133 1.79 -17.73 -0.22
CA GLU A 133 0.81 -17.47 -1.27
C GLU A 133 0.82 -16.02 -1.72
N VAL A 134 0.94 -15.09 -0.77
CA VAL A 134 1.12 -13.65 -1.05
C VAL A 134 2.36 -13.42 -1.90
N ALA A 135 3.53 -13.93 -1.47
CA ALA A 135 4.77 -13.78 -2.22
C ALA A 135 4.68 -14.38 -3.65
N ARG A 136 4.04 -15.54 -3.79
CA ARG A 136 3.79 -16.18 -5.09
C ARG A 136 2.83 -15.37 -5.98
N GLY A 137 1.83 -14.71 -5.38
CA GLY A 137 0.88 -13.85 -6.09
C GLY A 137 1.56 -12.58 -6.62
N LEU A 138 2.31 -11.89 -5.76
CA LEU A 138 3.02 -10.65 -6.12
C LEU A 138 4.04 -10.86 -7.24
N LYS A 139 4.74 -12.00 -7.25
CA LYS A 139 5.70 -12.35 -8.31
C LYS A 139 5.06 -12.46 -9.70
N LYS A 140 3.75 -12.67 -9.79
CA LYS A 140 3.01 -12.84 -11.06
C LYS A 140 2.35 -11.56 -11.55
N VAL A 141 2.48 -10.46 -10.81
CA VAL A 141 1.90 -9.17 -11.20
C VAL A 141 2.51 -8.74 -12.53
N LYS A 142 1.67 -8.21 -13.42
CA LYS A 142 2.09 -7.59 -14.67
C LYS A 142 1.85 -6.10 -14.57
N MET A 143 2.72 -5.31 -15.20
CA MET A 143 2.55 -3.87 -15.32
C MET A 143 1.22 -3.58 -16.02
N VAL A 144 0.40 -2.74 -15.41
CA VAL A 144 -0.78 -2.16 -16.05
C VAL A 144 -0.27 -1.08 -17.01
N GLU A 145 -0.77 -1.02 -18.24
CA GLU A 145 -0.34 -0.03 -19.23
C GLU A 145 -0.34 1.40 -18.63
N LYS A 146 0.71 2.20 -18.95
CA LYS A 146 0.93 3.60 -18.50
C LYS A 146 1.41 3.81 -17.05
N ARG A 147 2.22 2.90 -16.49
CA ARG A 147 2.87 3.09 -15.18
C ARG A 147 4.33 2.64 -15.21
N LEU A 148 5.27 3.57 -15.37
CA LEU A 148 6.73 3.35 -15.29
C LEU A 148 7.24 2.21 -16.16
N ARG A 149 6.86 2.23 -17.43
CA ARG A 149 7.42 1.34 -18.44
C ARG A 149 8.84 1.77 -18.74
N ARG A 150 9.79 0.84 -18.55
CA ARG A 150 11.13 0.98 -19.11
C ARG A 150 11.04 0.80 -20.62
N LEU A 151 11.33 1.85 -21.36
CA LEU A 151 11.46 1.85 -22.80
C LEU A 151 12.93 2.10 -23.14
N GLU A 152 13.50 1.26 -23.99
CA GLU A 152 14.81 1.53 -24.58
C GLU A 152 14.63 2.15 -25.96
N PHE A 153 15.25 3.30 -26.18
CA PHE A 153 15.25 3.99 -27.47
C PHE A 153 16.62 4.62 -27.71
N ASP A 154 17.31 4.20 -28.78
CA ASP A 154 18.63 4.70 -29.17
C ASP A 154 19.68 4.77 -28.02
N GLY A 155 19.71 3.75 -27.16
CA GLY A 155 20.64 3.66 -26.03
C GLY A 155 20.23 4.50 -24.81
N LEU A 156 19.07 5.16 -24.85
CA LEU A 156 18.47 5.83 -23.71
C LEU A 156 17.47 4.89 -23.03
N THR A 157 17.48 4.90 -21.69
CA THR A 157 16.42 4.32 -20.88
C THR A 157 15.40 5.40 -20.55
N ILE A 158 14.19 5.27 -21.09
CA ILE A 158 13.03 6.12 -20.80
C ILE A 158 12.16 5.38 -19.78
N LEU A 159 11.72 6.09 -18.74
CA LEU A 159 10.76 5.60 -17.75
C LEU A 159 9.44 6.37 -17.97
N ASP A 160 8.42 5.69 -18.51
CA ASP A 160 7.07 6.23 -18.80
C ASP A 160 6.00 5.67 -17.84
#